data_AF-A0A1F5C676-F1
#
_entry.id   AF-A0A1F5C676-F1
#
_cell.length_a   1.000
_cell.length_b   1.000
_cell.length_c   1.000
_cell.angle_alpha   90.00
_cell.angle_beta   90.00
_cell.angle_gamma   90.00
#
_symmetry.space_group_name_H-M   'P 1'
#
loop_
_entity.id
_entity.type
_entity.pdbx_description
1 polymer ?
#
loop_
_entity_poly.entity_id
_entity_poly.type
_entity_poly.pdbx_seq_one_letter_code
_entity_poly.pdbx_strand_id
1 'polypeptide(L)'
;MKYKIILIAIFILAVIFVGGFFILRKEQSPVSEISYNPEISLEKPPAFLYALKIDKTTLNVELADTPEKKEKGLSNKRSLAENQGMLFVFDHPDFYSFWMKDMFFPIDIIWIGKDLKIIDITKDVWPDTYPKNFKPSSPIKYAIEVNAGWILKNEIAMGTYVPLDGISKSFKAEIDEIHKDEVKKSPQIENDLLDGESVLLDVPFTSQAPLGHWSDSRQENGCEEASALMAMAF
;
A
#
# COMPACT_ATOMS: atom_id res chain seq x y z
N MET A 1 4.52 -59.78 -47.57
CA MET A 1 3.12 -59.30 -47.53
C MET A 1 2.66 -58.95 -46.12
N LYS A 2 2.85 -59.83 -45.13
CA LYS A 2 2.42 -59.61 -43.74
C LYS A 2 3.00 -58.34 -43.07
N TYR A 3 4.28 -58.02 -43.30
CA TYR A 3 4.93 -56.85 -42.70
C TYR A 3 4.40 -55.49 -43.24
N LYS A 4 3.91 -55.46 -44.48
CA LYS A 4 3.32 -54.25 -45.08
C LYS A 4 1.97 -53.91 -44.42
N ILE A 5 1.19 -54.94 -44.07
CA ILE A 5 -0.09 -54.78 -43.37
C ILE A 5 0.14 -54.25 -41.93
N ILE A 6 1.16 -54.77 -41.25
CA ILE A 6 1.52 -54.34 -39.89
C ILE A 6 1.98 -52.87 -39.88
N LEU A 7 2.79 -52.45 -40.86
CA LEU A 7 3.26 -51.06 -40.99
C LEU A 7 2.11 -50.07 -41.24
N ILE A 8 1.12 -50.44 -42.06
CA ILE A 8 -0.06 -49.62 -42.32
C ILE A 8 -0.92 -49.48 -41.05
N ALA A 9 -1.10 -50.57 -40.28
CA ALA A 9 -1.87 -50.54 -39.04
C ALA A 9 -1.24 -49.62 -37.98
N ILE A 10 0.09 -49.64 -37.83
CA ILE A 10 0.82 -48.76 -36.89
C ILE A 10 0.70 -47.28 -37.30
N PHE A 11 0.80 -46.99 -38.61
CA PHE A 11 0.66 -45.62 -39.11
C PHE A 11 -0.74 -45.06 -38.85
N ILE A 12 -1.79 -45.86 -39.08
CA ILE A 12 -3.18 -45.47 -38.78
C ILE A 12 -3.36 -45.19 -37.28
N LEU A 13 -2.80 -46.04 -36.42
CA LEU A 13 -2.84 -45.86 -34.95
C LEU A 13 -2.12 -44.57 -34.51
N ALA A 14 -0.97 -44.25 -35.11
CA ALA A 14 -0.23 -43.02 -34.84
C ALA A 14 -1.01 -41.77 -35.29
N VAL A 15 -1.67 -41.81 -36.46
CA VAL A 15 -2.49 -40.70 -36.95
C VAL A 15 -3.73 -40.49 -36.06
N ILE A 16 -4.37 -41.56 -35.58
CA ILE A 16 -5.47 -41.47 -34.62
C ILE A 16 -5.00 -40.90 -33.29
N PHE A 17 -3.81 -41.28 -32.82
CA PHE A 17 -3.25 -40.76 -31.56
C PHE A 17 -2.90 -39.28 -31.66
N VAL A 18 -2.25 -38.85 -32.75
CA VAL A 18 -1.91 -37.44 -33.00
C VAL A 18 -3.17 -36.60 -33.27
N GLY A 19 -4.12 -37.11 -34.04
CA GLY A 19 -5.40 -36.46 -34.31
C GLY A 19 -6.30 -36.36 -33.07
N GLY A 20 -6.36 -37.42 -32.27
CA GLY A 20 -7.08 -37.44 -31.00
C GLY A 20 -6.47 -36.50 -29.96
N PHE A 21 -5.14 -36.40 -29.91
CA PHE A 21 -4.43 -35.44 -29.06
C PHE A 21 -4.70 -33.98 -29.46
N PHE A 22 -4.92 -33.71 -30.75
CA PHE A 22 -5.25 -32.37 -31.25
C PHE A 22 -6.73 -32.00 -31.00
N ILE A 23 -7.65 -32.97 -31.07
CA ILE A 23 -9.08 -32.77 -30.80
C ILE A 23 -9.36 -32.59 -29.30
N LEU A 24 -8.57 -33.18 -28.41
CA LEU A 24 -8.67 -32.95 -26.95
C LEU A 24 -8.03 -31.63 -26.48
N ARG A 25 -7.45 -30.83 -27.39
CA ARG A 25 -6.84 -29.52 -27.10
C ARG A 25 -7.64 -28.32 -27.61
N LYS A 26 -8.91 -28.52 -27.96
CA LYS A 26 -9.79 -27.44 -28.41
C LYS A 26 -11.04 -27.34 -27.56
N GLU A 27 -10.83 -26.97 -26.30
CA GLU A 27 -11.89 -26.44 -25.44
C GLU A 27 -11.40 -25.10 -24.89
N GLN A 28 -11.18 -24.15 -25.80
CA GLN A 28 -11.39 -22.75 -25.46
C GLN A 28 -12.89 -22.54 -25.48
N SER A 29 -13.49 -22.52 -24.29
CA SER A 29 -14.84 -22.02 -24.10
C SER A 29 -14.93 -20.63 -24.76
N PRO A 30 -15.94 -20.36 -25.60
CA PRO A 30 -16.11 -19.04 -26.18
C PRO A 30 -16.30 -18.05 -25.02
N VAL A 31 -15.44 -17.04 -24.97
CA VAL A 31 -15.64 -15.85 -24.13
C VAL A 31 -16.99 -15.28 -24.55
N SER A 32 -18.01 -15.49 -23.71
CA SER A 32 -19.30 -14.83 -23.85
C SER A 32 -19.06 -13.32 -23.85
N GLU A 33 -19.58 -12.62 -24.85
CA GLU A 33 -19.74 -11.16 -24.79
C GLU A 33 -20.51 -10.83 -23.51
N ILE A 34 -19.81 -10.35 -22.50
CA ILE A 34 -20.43 -9.85 -21.28
C ILE A 34 -21.12 -8.54 -21.68
N SER A 35 -22.44 -8.61 -21.78
CA SER A 35 -23.34 -7.45 -21.78
C SER A 35 -22.96 -6.56 -20.59
N TYR A 36 -22.31 -5.43 -20.88
CA TYR A 36 -21.85 -4.47 -19.88
C TYR A 36 -23.08 -3.79 -19.25
N ASN A 37 -23.48 -4.26 -18.07
CA ASN A 37 -24.49 -3.61 -17.25
C ASN A 37 -23.79 -2.56 -16.36
N PRO A 38 -24.01 -1.24 -16.56
CA PRO A 38 -23.27 -0.20 -15.84
C PRO A 38 -23.63 -0.06 -14.35
N GLU A 39 -24.52 -0.91 -13.81
CA GLU A 39 -24.99 -0.80 -12.41
C GLU A 39 -24.37 -1.81 -11.43
N ILE A 40 -23.47 -2.70 -11.86
CA ILE A 40 -22.83 -3.69 -10.97
C ILE A 40 -21.30 -3.59 -11.06
N SER A 41 -20.69 -2.74 -10.23
CA SER A 41 -19.42 -2.98 -9.51
C SER A 41 -18.87 -1.67 -8.94
N LEU A 42 -19.13 -1.43 -7.66
CA LEU A 42 -18.29 -0.60 -6.78
C LEU A 42 -16.99 -1.35 -6.44
N GLU A 43 -16.37 -2.01 -7.44
CA GLU A 43 -15.07 -2.63 -7.23
C GLU A 43 -14.02 -1.53 -7.31
N LYS A 44 -13.56 -1.14 -6.12
CA LYS A 44 -12.36 -0.33 -5.87
C LYS A 44 -11.34 -0.58 -7.00
N PRO A 45 -10.86 0.45 -7.71
CA PRO A 45 -9.90 0.28 -8.78
C PRO A 45 -8.69 -0.52 -8.27
N PRO A 46 -8.04 -1.32 -9.15
CA PRO A 46 -6.87 -2.08 -8.75
C PRO A 46 -5.90 -1.16 -8.00
N ALA A 47 -5.43 -1.62 -6.85
CA ALA A 47 -4.45 -0.88 -6.06
C ALA A 47 -3.32 -0.43 -7.00
N PHE A 48 -3.12 0.88 -7.12
CA PHE A 48 -2.10 1.44 -8.00
C PHE A 48 -0.75 0.83 -7.61
N LEU A 49 -0.14 0.10 -8.55
CA LEU A 49 1.17 -0.49 -8.36
C LEU A 49 2.24 0.53 -8.72
N TYR A 50 3.16 0.77 -7.81
CA TYR A 50 4.32 1.63 -8.01
C TYR A 50 5.55 0.80 -8.37
N ALA A 51 6.26 1.18 -9.42
CA ALA A 51 7.49 0.49 -9.82
C ALA A 51 8.69 1.06 -9.04
N LEU A 52 9.31 0.22 -8.22
CA LEU A 52 10.57 0.48 -7.54
C LEU A 52 11.72 -0.20 -8.29
N LYS A 53 12.77 0.54 -8.61
CA LYS A 53 13.98 -0.01 -9.20
C LYS A 53 15.02 -0.26 -8.11
N ILE A 54 15.18 -1.50 -7.69
CA ILE A 54 16.12 -1.91 -6.63
C ILE A 54 17.26 -2.65 -7.31
N ASP A 55 18.42 -2.01 -7.38
CA ASP A 55 19.57 -2.49 -8.15
C ASP A 55 19.19 -2.83 -9.61
N LYS A 56 19.31 -4.11 -10.00
CA LYS A 56 18.97 -4.62 -11.34
C LYS A 56 17.52 -5.10 -11.48
N THR A 57 16.73 -5.08 -10.40
CA THR A 57 15.37 -5.63 -10.37
C THR A 57 14.32 -4.54 -10.27
N THR A 58 13.22 -4.70 -11.02
CA THR A 58 12.02 -3.87 -10.87
C THR A 58 11.00 -4.61 -10.01
N LEU A 59 10.62 -4.00 -8.89
CA LEU A 59 9.60 -4.50 -7.97
C LEU A 59 8.36 -3.61 -8.07
N ASN A 60 7.19 -4.20 -8.32
CA ASN A 60 5.92 -3.48 -8.31
C ASN A 60 5.29 -3.55 -6.92
N VAL A 61 5.04 -2.42 -6.28
CA VAL A 61 4.54 -2.40 -4.89
C VAL A 61 3.16 -1.76 -4.79
N GLU A 62 2.29 -2.36 -3.98
CA GLU A 62 1.13 -1.68 -3.43
C GLU A 62 1.57 -0.76 -2.28
N LEU A 63 0.92 0.39 -2.11
CA LEU A 63 1.28 1.35 -1.07
C LEU A 63 0.42 1.18 0.19
N ALA A 64 1.07 1.02 1.34
CA ALA A 64 0.48 1.04 2.68
C ALA A 64 0.91 2.32 3.43
N ASP A 65 0.21 3.41 3.12
CA ASP A 65 0.42 4.76 3.64
C ASP A 65 -0.58 5.15 4.75
N THR A 66 -1.79 4.58 4.75
CA THR A 66 -2.78 4.80 5.82
C THR A 66 -2.65 3.76 6.95
N PRO A 67 -3.11 4.07 8.18
CA PRO A 67 -3.13 3.11 9.28
C PRO A 67 -3.85 1.79 8.93
N GLU A 68 -4.99 1.86 8.25
CA GLU A 68 -5.77 0.67 7.88
C GLU A 68 -5.03 -0.19 6.87
N LYS A 69 -4.35 0.42 5.89
CA LYS A 69 -3.54 -0.32 4.90
C LYS A 69 -2.32 -0.96 5.57
N LYS A 70 -1.68 -0.26 6.51
CA LYS A 70 -0.54 -0.77 7.29
C LYS A 70 -0.94 -1.95 8.18
N GLU A 71 -2.07 -1.86 8.89
CA GLU A 71 -2.56 -2.94 9.74
C GLU A 71 -2.99 -4.16 8.91
N LYS A 72 -3.65 -3.93 7.77
CA LYS A 72 -4.07 -5.00 6.87
C LYS A 72 -2.87 -5.71 6.23
N GLY A 73 -1.89 -4.96 5.72
CA GLY A 73 -0.74 -5.51 5.01
C GLY A 73 -1.16 -6.48 3.89
N LEU A 74 -0.44 -7.61 3.79
CA LEU A 74 -0.76 -8.72 2.88
C LEU A 74 -1.79 -9.72 3.44
N SER A 75 -2.40 -9.44 4.60
CA SER A 75 -3.38 -10.34 5.23
C SER A 75 -4.51 -10.70 4.28
N ASN A 76 -4.96 -11.95 4.37
CA ASN A 76 -6.01 -12.55 3.55
C ASN A 76 -5.69 -12.68 2.04
N LYS A 77 -4.52 -12.26 1.55
CA LYS A 77 -4.11 -12.51 0.16
C LYS A 77 -3.70 -13.96 -0.02
N ARG A 78 -4.17 -14.60 -1.10
CA ARG A 78 -3.85 -16.01 -1.40
C ARG A 78 -2.46 -16.21 -1.97
N SER A 79 -1.93 -15.21 -2.66
CA SER A 79 -0.61 -15.24 -3.26
C SER A 79 -0.15 -13.81 -3.57
N LEU A 80 1.13 -13.69 -3.93
CA LEU A 80 1.76 -12.47 -4.40
C LEU A 80 2.58 -12.84 -5.65
N ALA A 81 2.48 -12.08 -6.74
CA ALA A 81 3.28 -12.38 -7.93
C ALA A 81 4.78 -12.19 -7.65
N GLU A 82 5.64 -12.84 -8.42
CA GLU A 82 7.08 -12.93 -8.14
C GLU A 82 7.76 -11.58 -7.90
N ASN A 83 7.46 -10.56 -8.72
CA ASN A 83 8.00 -9.21 -8.59
C ASN A 83 6.93 -8.22 -8.15
N GLN A 84 6.09 -8.65 -7.21
CA GLN A 84 5.17 -7.81 -6.49
C GLN A 84 5.51 -7.77 -5.01
N GLY A 85 5.14 -6.67 -4.37
CA GLY A 85 5.33 -6.45 -2.94
C GLY A 85 4.35 -5.43 -2.39
N MET A 86 4.54 -5.10 -1.12
CA MET A 86 3.85 -3.98 -0.48
C MET A 86 4.88 -3.08 0.19
N LEU A 87 4.80 -1.78 -0.08
CA LEU A 87 5.63 -0.75 0.54
C LEU A 87 4.85 -0.07 1.67
N PHE A 88 5.41 -0.11 2.86
CA PHE A 88 4.92 0.58 4.04
C PHE A 88 5.67 1.90 4.20
N VAL A 89 4.93 2.99 4.38
CA VAL A 89 5.50 4.34 4.55
C VAL A 89 5.10 4.90 5.91
N PHE A 90 6.07 5.21 6.75
CA PHE A 90 5.83 5.74 8.09
C PHE A 90 6.16 7.24 8.18
N ASP A 91 5.44 7.94 9.06
CA ASP A 91 5.54 9.40 9.18
C ASP A 91 6.89 9.83 9.76
N HIS A 92 7.39 9.06 10.74
CA HIS A 92 8.66 9.29 11.40
C HIS A 92 9.48 7.98 11.47
N PRO A 93 10.81 8.05 11.61
CA PRO A 93 11.62 6.85 11.83
C PRO A 93 11.40 6.26 13.22
N ASP A 94 11.04 4.97 13.32
CA ASP A 94 10.86 4.25 14.59
C ASP A 94 11.02 2.71 14.42
N PHE A 95 10.89 1.96 15.50
CA PHE A 95 10.92 0.50 15.55
C PHE A 95 9.52 -0.11 15.30
N TYR A 96 9.06 -0.02 14.05
CA TYR A 96 7.80 -0.64 13.63
C TYR A 96 7.89 -2.17 13.64
N SER A 97 6.80 -2.83 14.03
CA SER A 97 6.71 -4.28 14.10
C SER A 97 5.68 -4.84 13.14
N PHE A 98 6.00 -6.01 12.58
CA PHE A 98 5.12 -6.76 11.70
C PHE A 98 4.77 -8.11 12.32
N TRP A 99 3.60 -8.63 11.96
CA TRP A 99 3.10 -9.94 12.37
C TRP A 99 2.62 -10.73 11.15
N MET A 100 2.28 -11.99 11.35
CA MET A 100 1.77 -12.87 10.29
C MET A 100 0.28 -13.21 10.44
N LYS A 101 -0.49 -12.35 11.12
CA LYS A 101 -1.92 -12.57 11.34
C LYS A 101 -2.64 -12.71 9.99
N ASP A 102 -3.44 -13.76 9.83
CA ASP A 102 -4.25 -14.02 8.63
C ASP A 102 -3.44 -14.09 7.30
N MET A 103 -2.15 -14.44 7.37
CA MET A 103 -1.29 -14.66 6.20
C MET A 103 -1.44 -16.07 5.64
N PHE A 104 -1.34 -16.23 4.31
CA PHE A 104 -1.45 -17.54 3.63
C PHE A 104 -0.17 -18.00 2.94
N PHE A 105 0.88 -17.18 2.91
CA PHE A 105 2.16 -17.50 2.28
C PHE A 105 3.31 -16.83 3.05
N PRO A 106 4.54 -17.37 2.97
CA PRO A 106 5.71 -16.79 3.63
C PRO A 106 6.24 -15.56 2.89
N ILE A 107 6.83 -14.63 3.63
CA ILE A 107 7.37 -13.37 3.10
C ILE A 107 8.80 -13.13 3.56
N ASP A 108 9.52 -12.30 2.81
CA ASP A 108 10.69 -11.58 3.32
C ASP A 108 10.29 -10.12 3.63
N ILE A 109 10.90 -9.54 4.66
CA ILE A 109 10.73 -8.15 5.07
C ILE A 109 12.06 -7.40 4.88
N ILE A 110 12.02 -6.33 4.11
CA ILE A 110 13.14 -5.43 3.85
C ILE A 110 12.92 -4.15 4.64
N TRP A 111 13.84 -3.84 5.56
CA TRP A 111 13.73 -2.70 6.48
C TRP A 111 14.58 -1.54 5.98
N ILE A 112 13.98 -0.37 5.78
CA ILE A 112 14.61 0.76 5.06
C ILE A 112 14.64 2.02 5.93
N GLY A 113 15.83 2.60 6.06
CA GLY A 113 16.07 3.84 6.79
C GLY A 113 15.52 5.08 6.10
N LYS A 114 15.57 6.22 6.79
CA LYS A 114 15.16 7.53 6.25
C LYS A 114 15.99 7.99 5.05
N ASP A 115 17.20 7.47 4.89
CA ASP A 115 18.14 7.73 3.80
C ASP A 115 17.94 6.79 2.60
N LEU A 116 16.83 6.04 2.59
CA LEU A 116 16.45 5.11 1.53
C LEU A 116 17.43 3.94 1.35
N LYS A 117 18.18 3.58 2.39
CA LYS A 117 19.03 2.38 2.39
C LYS A 117 18.40 1.25 3.17
N ILE A 118 18.62 0.03 2.71
CA ILE A 118 18.27 -1.17 3.47
C ILE A 118 19.17 -1.24 4.71
N ILE A 119 18.57 -1.19 5.89
CA ILE A 119 19.29 -1.20 7.17
C ILE A 119 19.08 -2.49 7.96
N ASP A 120 18.12 -3.32 7.56
CA ASP A 120 17.94 -4.67 8.10
C ASP A 120 17.16 -5.52 7.10
N ILE A 121 17.23 -6.85 7.26
CA ILE A 121 16.49 -7.82 6.46
C ILE A 121 16.00 -8.96 7.37
N THR A 122 14.72 -9.31 7.27
CA THR A 122 14.15 -10.53 7.87
C THR A 122 13.63 -11.45 6.78
N LYS A 123 14.23 -12.64 6.64
CA LYS A 123 13.87 -13.61 5.59
C LYS A 123 12.97 -14.72 6.12
N ASP A 124 12.25 -15.35 5.20
CA ASP A 124 11.52 -16.60 5.42
C ASP A 124 10.58 -16.52 6.64
N VAL A 125 9.78 -15.45 6.70
CA VAL A 125 8.79 -15.26 7.74
C VAL A 125 7.55 -16.07 7.38
N TRP A 126 7.24 -17.12 8.14
CA TRP A 126 6.16 -18.06 7.84
C TRP A 126 4.83 -17.70 8.55
N PRO A 127 3.66 -18.00 7.95
CA PRO A 127 2.36 -17.75 8.59
C PRO A 127 2.16 -18.35 9.98
N ASP A 128 2.72 -19.53 10.22
CA ASP A 128 2.65 -20.25 11.50
C ASP A 128 3.43 -19.58 12.64
N THR A 129 4.21 -18.53 12.35
CA THR A 129 4.92 -17.75 13.36
C THR A 129 4.03 -16.82 14.17
N TYR A 130 2.79 -16.54 13.74
CA TYR A 130 1.83 -15.74 14.53
C TYR A 130 1.53 -16.42 15.90
N PRO A 131 1.52 -15.68 17.04
CA PRO A 131 1.47 -14.22 17.19
C PRO A 131 2.82 -13.52 17.42
N LYS A 132 3.94 -14.10 16.97
CA LYS A 132 5.25 -13.46 17.07
C LYS A 132 5.27 -12.15 16.27
N ASN A 133 5.90 -11.12 16.85
CA ASN A 133 6.22 -9.87 16.17
C ASN A 133 7.66 -9.86 15.68
N PHE A 134 7.89 -9.30 14.49
CA PHE A 134 9.19 -9.09 13.88
C PHE A 134 9.50 -7.59 13.92
N LYS A 135 10.71 -7.23 14.36
CA LYS A 135 11.15 -5.84 14.52
C LYS A 135 12.53 -5.66 13.87
N PRO A 136 12.80 -4.48 13.30
CA PRO A 136 14.12 -4.14 12.80
C PRO A 136 15.10 -3.91 13.97
N SER A 137 16.39 -4.06 13.69
CA SER A 137 17.49 -3.75 14.60
C SER A 137 17.78 -2.25 14.75
N SER A 138 17.21 -1.40 13.89
CA SER A 138 17.39 0.06 13.89
C SER A 138 16.11 0.78 13.44
N PRO A 139 15.90 2.06 13.81
CA PRO A 139 14.72 2.81 13.39
C PRO A 139 14.59 2.92 11.86
N ILE A 140 13.43 2.56 11.34
CA ILE A 140 13.10 2.58 9.90
C ILE A 140 12.05 3.63 9.59
N LYS A 141 12.04 4.13 8.36
CA LYS A 141 10.97 4.97 7.83
C LYS A 141 10.11 4.25 6.78
N TYR A 142 10.65 3.18 6.19
CA TYR A 142 9.97 2.39 5.18
C TYR A 142 10.22 0.90 5.41
N ALA A 143 9.28 0.06 4.98
CA ALA A 143 9.48 -1.38 4.90
C ALA A 143 8.87 -1.92 3.61
N ILE A 144 9.44 -3.00 3.07
CA ILE A 144 8.87 -3.70 1.92
C ILE A 144 8.65 -5.16 2.27
N GLU A 145 7.43 -5.65 2.07
CA GLU A 145 7.11 -7.08 2.09
C GLU A 145 7.13 -7.64 0.67
N VAL A 146 7.80 -8.78 0.48
CA VAL A 146 7.88 -9.53 -0.79
C VAL A 146 7.73 -11.03 -0.52
N ASN A 147 7.56 -11.85 -1.55
CA ASN A 147 7.58 -13.30 -1.41
C ASN A 147 8.87 -13.78 -0.72
N ALA A 148 8.76 -14.79 0.16
CA ALA A 148 9.94 -15.40 0.76
C ALA A 148 10.93 -15.92 -0.29
N GLY A 149 12.22 -15.71 -0.04
CA GLY A 149 13.30 -16.06 -0.97
C GLY A 149 13.54 -15.03 -2.07
N TRP A 150 12.71 -13.99 -2.21
CA TRP A 150 12.91 -12.94 -3.21
C TRP A 150 14.22 -12.18 -2.98
N ILE A 151 14.60 -11.93 -1.73
CA ILE A 151 15.85 -11.24 -1.38
C ILE A 151 17.05 -12.04 -1.86
N LEU A 152 17.06 -13.35 -1.61
CA LEU A 152 18.14 -14.24 -2.02
C LEU A 152 18.21 -14.33 -3.55
N LYS A 153 17.06 -14.52 -4.21
CA LYS A 153 16.96 -14.64 -5.67
C LYS A 153 17.48 -13.40 -6.40
N ASN A 154 17.22 -12.21 -5.85
CA ASN A 154 17.60 -10.94 -6.45
C ASN A 154 18.91 -10.37 -5.89
N GLU A 155 19.63 -11.12 -5.05
CA GLU A 155 20.93 -10.73 -4.48
C GLU A 155 20.87 -9.40 -3.72
N ILE A 156 19.74 -9.13 -3.06
CA ILE A 156 19.53 -7.89 -2.31
C ILE A 156 20.34 -7.90 -1.03
N ALA A 157 21.14 -6.85 -0.83
CA ALA A 157 22.09 -6.73 0.27
C ALA A 157 21.76 -5.54 1.19
N MET A 158 22.31 -5.60 2.39
CA MET A 158 22.34 -4.49 3.33
C MET A 158 23.04 -3.27 2.71
N GLY A 159 22.52 -2.08 2.96
CA GLY A 159 23.04 -0.82 2.43
C GLY A 159 22.60 -0.49 1.00
N THR A 160 21.93 -1.40 0.30
CA THR A 160 21.38 -1.13 -1.04
C THR A 160 20.40 0.05 -0.99
N TYR A 161 20.54 0.95 -1.96
CA TYR A 161 19.68 2.12 -2.10
C TYR A 161 18.36 1.75 -2.80
N VAL A 162 17.24 2.24 -2.27
CA VAL A 162 15.88 1.98 -2.75
C VAL A 162 15.24 3.32 -3.16
N PRO A 163 15.34 3.72 -4.44
CA PRO A 163 14.76 4.98 -4.91
C PRO A 163 13.23 4.94 -4.84
N LEU A 164 12.62 5.92 -4.15
CA LEU A 164 11.17 6.10 -4.06
C LEU A 164 10.65 7.23 -4.97
N ASP A 165 11.45 7.64 -5.96
CA ASP A 165 11.16 8.79 -6.82
C ASP A 165 9.84 8.67 -7.58
N GLY A 166 9.47 7.43 -7.97
CA GLY A 166 8.21 7.12 -8.64
C GLY A 166 6.96 7.29 -7.77
N ILE A 167 7.12 7.26 -6.44
CA ILE A 167 6.03 7.34 -5.46
C ILE A 167 5.82 8.80 -5.01
N SER A 168 6.89 9.58 -4.89
CA SER A 168 6.77 10.99 -4.49
C SER A 168 5.95 11.84 -5.47
N LYS A 169 6.01 11.53 -6.76
CA LYS A 169 5.28 12.25 -7.81
C LYS A 169 3.79 11.90 -7.83
N SER A 170 3.46 10.63 -7.61
CA SER A 170 2.07 10.18 -7.54
C SER A 170 1.40 10.58 -6.24
N PHE A 171 2.13 10.55 -5.10
CA PHE A 171 1.61 11.00 -3.82
C PHE A 171 1.27 12.49 -3.84
N LYS A 172 2.10 13.32 -4.51
CA LYS A 172 1.76 14.73 -4.78
C LYS A 172 0.58 14.89 -5.72
N ALA A 173 0.55 14.14 -6.83
CA ALA A 173 -0.54 14.22 -7.80
C ALA A 173 -1.89 13.77 -7.24
N GLU A 174 -1.91 12.71 -6.43
CA GLU A 174 -3.11 12.17 -5.77
C GLU A 174 -3.64 13.16 -4.72
N ILE A 175 -2.75 13.79 -3.93
CA ILE A 175 -3.14 14.87 -3.00
C ILE A 175 -3.62 16.12 -3.76
N ASP A 176 -2.94 16.52 -4.84
CA ASP A 176 -3.34 17.67 -5.66
C ASP A 176 -4.70 17.44 -6.36
N GLU A 177 -5.07 16.19 -6.64
CA GLU A 177 -6.35 15.80 -7.24
C GLU A 177 -7.47 15.72 -6.19
N ILE A 178 -7.20 15.14 -5.01
CA ILE A 178 -8.14 15.16 -3.86
C ILE A 178 -8.47 16.60 -3.46
N HIS A 179 -7.48 17.49 -3.40
CA HIS A 179 -7.70 18.89 -3.07
C HIS A 179 -8.50 19.65 -4.14
N LYS A 180 -8.48 19.23 -5.42
CA LYS A 180 -9.36 19.82 -6.45
C LYS A 180 -10.83 19.45 -6.27
N ASP A 181 -11.11 18.25 -5.76
CA ASP A 181 -12.48 17.79 -5.54
C ASP A 181 -13.09 18.35 -4.25
N GLU A 182 -12.27 18.58 -3.21
CA GLU A 182 -12.71 19.28 -1.99
C GLU A 182 -12.98 20.77 -2.22
N VAL A 183 -12.15 21.45 -3.02
CA VAL A 183 -12.36 22.87 -3.38
C VAL A 183 -13.65 23.08 -4.18
N LYS A 184 -14.12 22.07 -4.93
CA LYS A 184 -15.41 22.13 -5.65
C LYS A 184 -16.64 21.88 -4.77
N LYS A 185 -16.48 21.32 -3.57
CA LYS A 185 -17.60 20.97 -2.66
C LYS A 185 -17.84 22.00 -1.55
N SER A 186 -16.97 22.98 -1.36
CA SER A 186 -17.23 24.08 -0.43
C SER A 186 -18.19 25.09 -1.06
N PRO A 187 -19.31 25.45 -0.40
CA PRO A 187 -20.12 26.59 -0.82
C PRO A 187 -19.23 27.83 -0.81
N GLN A 188 -19.19 28.55 -1.93
CA GLN A 188 -18.61 29.89 -1.98
C GLN A 188 -19.46 30.77 -1.06
N ILE A 189 -19.00 30.98 0.17
CA ILE A 189 -19.48 32.11 0.98
C ILE A 189 -18.86 33.33 0.31
N GLU A 190 -19.67 34.00 -0.50
CA GLU A 190 -19.38 35.31 -1.06
C GLU A 190 -19.15 36.27 0.12
N ASN A 191 -17.88 36.60 0.37
CA ASN A 191 -17.51 37.68 1.28
C ASN A 191 -17.86 39.00 0.60
N ASP A 192 -19.14 39.33 0.60
CA ASP A 192 -19.59 40.70 0.40
C ASP A 192 -19.74 41.31 1.79
N LEU A 193 -18.86 42.27 2.08
CA LEU A 193 -18.82 43.27 3.16
C LEU A 193 -17.41 43.37 3.77
N LEU A 194 -16.60 44.21 3.11
CA LEU A 194 -15.43 44.85 3.69
C LEU A 194 -15.87 46.14 4.39
N ASP A 195 -16.04 46.08 5.70
CA ASP A 195 -15.97 47.25 6.56
C ASP A 195 -14.78 47.01 7.49
N GLY A 196 -13.73 47.81 7.29
CA GLY A 196 -12.37 47.43 7.62
C GLY A 196 -12.06 47.30 9.11
N GLU A 197 -11.36 46.21 9.45
CA GLU A 197 -10.48 46.18 10.59
C GLU A 197 -9.27 45.29 10.27
N SER A 198 -8.08 45.88 10.34
CA SER A 198 -6.82 45.20 10.07
C SER A 198 -6.53 44.17 11.16
N VAL A 199 -6.58 42.88 10.83
CA VAL A 199 -6.13 41.81 11.73
C VAL A 199 -4.61 41.89 11.87
N LEU A 200 -4.14 42.33 13.04
CA LEU A 200 -2.73 42.30 13.41
C LEU A 200 -2.29 40.84 13.61
N LEU A 201 -1.43 40.35 12.73
CA LEU A 201 -0.96 38.97 12.67
C LEU A 201 0.25 38.66 13.58
N ASP A 202 0.49 39.50 14.59
CA ASP A 202 1.54 39.29 15.60
C ASP A 202 0.94 39.38 17.01
N VAL A 203 0.23 38.33 17.43
CA VAL A 203 -0.06 38.09 18.85
C VAL A 203 0.95 37.06 19.38
N PRO A 204 1.79 37.41 20.36
CA PRO A 204 2.76 36.47 20.91
C PRO A 204 2.01 35.37 21.66
N PHE A 205 2.21 34.12 21.24
CA PHE A 205 1.76 32.95 21.99
C PHE A 205 2.53 32.92 23.32
N THR A 206 1.89 33.42 24.37
CA THR A 206 2.33 33.16 25.75
C THR A 206 1.53 31.96 26.24
N SER A 207 2.20 30.94 26.75
CA SER A 207 1.58 29.80 27.41
C SER A 207 0.89 30.29 28.69
N GLN A 208 -0.38 30.67 28.57
CA GLN A 208 -1.20 31.05 29.70
C GLN A 208 -1.57 29.78 30.47
N ALA A 209 -1.09 29.71 31.72
CA ALA A 209 -1.42 28.75 32.79
C ALA A 209 -0.46 27.56 33.01
N PRO A 210 0.73 27.78 33.59
CA PRO A 210 1.59 26.69 34.07
C PRO A 210 1.12 26.06 35.40
N LEU A 211 -0.04 26.45 35.95
CA LEU A 211 -0.50 26.04 37.29
C LEU A 211 -1.95 25.51 37.35
N GLY A 212 -2.54 25.12 36.21
CA GLY A 212 -3.86 24.48 36.20
C GLY A 212 -3.81 23.05 36.75
N HIS A 213 -4.75 22.69 37.63
CA HIS A 213 -4.94 21.30 38.06
C HIS A 213 -5.92 20.62 37.09
N TRP A 214 -5.37 20.03 36.02
CA TRP A 214 -6.10 19.41 34.90
C TRP A 214 -6.92 18.14 35.24
N SER A 215 -7.10 17.84 36.52
CA SER A 215 -7.99 16.79 37.01
C SER A 215 -9.29 17.34 37.60
N ASP A 216 -9.46 18.67 37.67
CA ASP A 216 -10.70 19.33 38.11
C ASP A 216 -11.51 19.81 36.89
N SER A 217 -12.64 19.16 36.65
CA SER A 217 -13.54 19.43 35.51
C SER A 217 -14.17 20.82 35.53
N ARG A 218 -14.07 21.57 36.64
CA ARG A 218 -14.55 22.96 36.70
C ARG A 218 -13.57 23.97 36.10
N GLN A 219 -12.28 23.63 36.04
CA GLN A 219 -11.24 24.53 35.51
C GLN A 219 -11.06 24.37 34.00
N GLU A 220 -11.44 23.22 33.46
CA GLU A 220 -11.35 22.90 32.03
C GLU A 220 -12.27 23.80 31.20
N ASN A 221 -13.48 24.07 31.68
CA ASN A 221 -14.48 24.87 30.97
C ASN A 221 -14.28 26.39 31.11
N GLY A 222 -13.37 26.83 32.00
CA GLY A 222 -13.15 28.25 32.27
C GLY A 222 -12.47 29.01 31.13
N CYS A 223 -11.73 28.31 30.26
CA CYS A 223 -11.06 28.92 29.10
C CYS A 223 -12.01 29.18 27.93
N GLU A 224 -13.06 28.37 27.74
CA GLU A 224 -14.02 28.58 26.65
C GLU A 224 -14.93 29.79 26.93
N GLU A 225 -15.38 29.96 28.19
CA GLU A 225 -16.25 31.08 28.58
C GLU A 225 -15.50 32.43 28.61
N ALA A 226 -14.24 32.47 29.04
CA ALA A 226 -13.43 33.69 29.02
C ALA A 226 -13.09 34.16 27.58
N SER A 227 -12.91 33.21 26.67
CA SER A 227 -12.66 33.49 25.24
C SER A 227 -13.91 34.05 24.55
N ALA A 228 -15.09 33.53 24.89
CA ALA A 228 -16.36 34.02 24.36
C ALA A 228 -16.70 35.43 24.88
N LEU A 229 -16.35 35.76 26.13
CA LEU A 229 -16.58 37.08 26.71
C LEU A 229 -15.62 38.17 26.21
N MET A 230 -14.38 37.82 25.85
CA MET A 230 -13.47 38.79 25.20
C MET A 230 -13.83 39.06 23.73
N ALA A 231 -14.52 38.14 23.05
CA ALA A 231 -14.93 38.31 21.66
C ALA A 231 -16.19 39.19 21.47
N MET A 232 -16.87 39.59 22.55
CA MET A 232 -18.06 40.45 22.51
C MET A 232 -17.83 41.87 23.03
N ALA A 233 -16.58 42.24 23.31
CA ALA A 233 -16.23 43.53 23.88
C ALA A 233 -15.29 44.33 22.97
N PHE A 234 -15.65 44.51 21.69
CA PHE A 234 -15.32 45.68 20.86
C PHE A 234 -16.40 45.84 19.77
#